data_AF-A0A974QDW1-F1
#
_entry.id   AF-A0A974QDW1-F1
#
_cell.length_a   1.000
_cell.length_b   1.000
_cell.length_c   1.000
_cell.angle_alpha   90.00
_cell.angle_beta   90.00
_cell.angle_gamma   90.00
#
_symmetry.space_group_name_H-M   'P 1'
#
loop_
_entity.id
_entity.type
_entity.pdbx_description
1 polymer ?
#
loop_
_entity_poly.entity_id
_entity_poly.type
_entity_poly.pdbx_seq_one_letter_code
_entity_poly.pdbx_strand_id
1 'polypeptide(L)' 'MFKIIVTSTYHATGRTTRVTLRQTYKTLKGAEKAAQRLAYVCSPDGRTITFTRDAEVKEVRHA' A
#
# COMPACT_ATOMS: atom_id res chain seq x y z
N MET A 1 -6.10 10.38 13.71
CA MET A 1 -5.67 10.62 12.31
C MET A 1 -5.32 9.28 11.67
N PHE A 2 -5.19 9.18 10.34
CA PHE A 2 -4.86 7.91 9.68
C PHE A 2 -3.62 8.07 8.78
N LYS A 3 -2.78 7.04 8.72
CA LYS A 3 -1.65 6.92 7.78
C LYS A 3 -1.82 5.66 6.94
N ILE A 4 -1.16 5.65 5.79
CA ILE A 4 -1.13 4.49 4.91
C ILE A 4 0.28 3.90 4.94
N ILE A 5 0.34 2.59 5.12
CA ILE A 5 1.57 1.81 4.99
C ILE A 5 1.47 1.04 3.68
N VAL A 6 2.45 1.23 2.81
CA VAL A 6 2.52 0.55 1.53
C VAL A 6 3.55 -0.57 1.63
N THR A 7 3.15 -1.76 1.21
CA THR A 7 4.02 -2.92 1.06
C THR A 7 4.16 -3.23 -0.41
N SER A 8 5.38 -3.20 -0.93
CA SER A 8 5.70 -3.50 -2.32
C SER A 8 6.55 -4.77 -2.38
N THR A 9 6.09 -5.77 -3.10
CA THR A 9 6.75 -7.06 -3.28
C THR A 9 7.13 -7.25 -4.73
N TYR A 10 8.42 -7.39 -4.99
CA TYR A 10 8.99 -7.75 -6.29
C TYR A 10 9.21 -9.25 -6.32
N HIS A 11 8.30 -10.00 -6.96
CA HIS A 11 8.35 -11.47 -6.98
C HIS A 11 9.53 -12.00 -7.79
N ALA A 12 9.97 -11.27 -8.81
CA ALA A 12 11.12 -11.64 -9.63
C ALA A 12 12.45 -11.68 -8.84
N THR A 13 12.58 -10.84 -7.81
CA THR A 13 13.80 -10.74 -6.98
C THR A 13 13.59 -11.19 -5.54
N GLY A 14 12.36 -11.55 -5.17
CA GLY A 14 11.97 -11.85 -3.79
C GLY A 14 12.05 -10.64 -2.83
N ARG A 15 12.25 -9.42 -3.34
CA ARG A 15 12.46 -8.24 -2.51
C ARG A 15 11.12 -7.64 -2.08
N THR A 16 10.96 -7.49 -0.77
CA THR A 16 9.81 -6.78 -0.18
C THR A 16 10.27 -5.49 0.46
N THR A 17 9.56 -4.40 0.20
CA THR A 17 9.78 -3.10 0.84
C THR A 17 8.49 -2.64 1.52
N ARG A 18 8.65 -2.03 2.69
CA ARG A 18 7.53 -1.50 3.48
C ARG A 18 7.81 -0.04 3.80
N VAL A 19 6.93 0.85 3.38
CA VAL A 19 7.10 2.30 3.53
C VAL A 19 5.83 2.91 4.10
N THR A 20 5.98 3.72 5.15
CA THR A 20 4.87 4.54 5.65
C THR A 20 4.81 5.82 4.84
N LEU A 21 3.65 6.12 4.25
CA LEU A 21 3.48 7.37 3.52
C LEU A 21 3.52 8.57 4.47
N ARG A 22 4.11 9.67 4.02
CA ARG A 22 4.18 10.92 4.77
C ARG A 22 2.80 11.57 4.95
N GLN A 23 1.89 11.33 4.01
CA GLN A 23 0.54 11.88 4.04
C GLN A 23 -0.30 11.29 5.17
N THR A 24 -1.07 12.14 5.82
CA THR A 24 -2.04 11.78 6.86
C THR A 24 -3.45 12.15 6.41
N TYR A 25 -4.42 11.33 6.78
CA TYR A 25 -5.82 11.51 6.45
C TYR A 25 -6.63 11.78 7.73
N LYS A 26 -7.62 12.68 7.61
CA LYS A 26 -8.49 13.04 8.75
C LYS A 26 -9.56 11.98 9.00
N THR A 27 -10.04 11.28 7.96
CA THR A 27 -11.11 10.29 8.04
C THR A 27 -10.64 8.92 7.55
N LEU A 28 -11.21 7.85 8.13
CA LEU A 28 -10.93 6.47 7.73
C LEU A 28 -11.30 6.22 6.26
N LYS A 29 -12.53 6.57 5.87
CA LYS A 29 -13.03 6.42 4.50
C LYS A 29 -12.14 7.09 3.44
N GLY A 30 -11.56 8.26 3.78
CA GLY A 30 -10.62 8.94 2.89
C GLY A 30 -9.30 8.19 2.74
N ALA A 31 -8.76 7.67 3.86
CA ALA A 31 -7.56 6.86 3.87
C ALA A 31 -7.76 5.53 3.10
N GLU A 32 -8.90 4.86 3.29
CA GLU A 32 -9.23 3.61 2.59
C GLU A 32 -9.36 3.83 1.09
N LYS A 33 -10.04 4.89 0.66
CA LYS A 33 -10.15 5.24 -0.77
C LYS A 33 -8.77 5.54 -1.38
N ALA A 34 -7.87 6.16 -0.62
CA ALA A 34 -6.50 6.39 -1.07
C ALA A 34 -5.69 5.09 -1.11
N ALA A 35 -5.82 4.22 -0.11
CA ALA A 35 -5.16 2.91 -0.07
C ALA A 35 -5.60 2.01 -1.23
N GLN A 36 -6.89 1.94 -1.52
CA GLN A 36 -7.43 1.18 -2.67
C GLN A 36 -6.85 1.64 -4.01
N ARG A 37 -6.58 2.94 -4.16
CA ARG A 37 -5.94 3.49 -5.37
C ARG A 37 -4.44 3.19 -5.46
N LEU A 38 -3.80 2.87 -4.33
CA LEU A 38 -2.39 2.53 -4.26
C LEU A 38 -2.15 1.03 -4.42
N ALA A 39 -3.14 0.20 -4.08
CA ALA A 39 -3.11 -1.23 -4.32
C ALA A 39 -2.98 -1.51 -5.82
N TYR A 40 -2.00 -2.32 -6.20
CA TYR A 40 -1.67 -2.59 -7.60
C TYR A 40 -0.98 -3.94 -7.76
N VAL A 41 -1.35 -4.68 -8.80
CA VAL A 41 -0.70 -5.93 -9.19
C VAL A 41 -0.24 -5.81 -10.64
N CYS A 42 1.03 -6.09 -10.90
CA CYS A 42 1.59 -6.16 -12.24
C CYS A 42 1.75 -7.63 -12.64
N SER A 43 1.13 -7.99 -13.76
CA SER A 43 1.30 -9.28 -14.43
C SER A 43 1.30 -9.02 -15.94
N PRO A 44 2.47 -8.73 -16.54
CA PRO A 44 2.55 -8.31 -17.95
C PRO A 44 2.00 -9.39 -18.89
N ASP A 45 2.27 -10.66 -18.59
CA ASP A 45 1.82 -11.80 -19.39
C ASP A 45 0.48 -12.38 -18.92
N GLY A 46 -0.18 -11.75 -17.94
CA GLY A 46 -1.44 -12.23 -17.34
C GLY A 46 -1.33 -13.51 -16.51
N ARG A 47 -0.21 -14.24 -16.59
CA ARG A 47 0.04 -15.49 -15.86
C ARG A 47 0.97 -15.32 -14.66
N THR A 48 2.02 -14.52 -14.80
CA THR A 48 3.07 -14.39 -13.78
C THR A 48 2.99 -13.02 -13.12
N ILE A 49 2.69 -13.01 -11.82
CA ILE A 49 2.71 -11.79 -11.03
C ILE A 49 4.18 -11.39 -10.80
N THR A 50 4.60 -10.27 -11.37
CA THR A 50 5.98 -9.76 -11.22
C THR A 50 6.09 -8.80 -10.05
N PHE A 51 5.01 -8.09 -9.74
CA PHE A 51 4.97 -7.08 -8.71
C PHE A 51 3.59 -7.03 -8.03
N THR A 52 3.60 -6.90 -6.71
CA THR A 52 2.40 -6.66 -5.91
C THR A 52 2.64 -5.48 -5.01
N ARG A 53 1.67 -4.58 -4.95
CA ARG A 53 1.64 -3.46 -4.04
C ARG A 53 0.34 -3.52 -3.25
N ASP A 54 0.49 -3.63 -1.94
CA ASP A 54 -0.59 -3.56 -0.98
C ASP A 54 -0.51 -2.24 -0.19
N ALA A 55 -1.66 -1.78 0.30
CA ALA A 55 -1.76 -0.55 1.07
C ALA A 55 -2.70 -0.73 2.27
N GLU A 56 -2.13 -0.65 3.46
CA GLU A 56 -2.83 -0.79 4.73
C GLU A 56 -3.09 0.58 5.36
N VAL A 57 -4.29 0.78 5.92
CA VAL A 57 -4.62 1.99 6.71
C VAL A 57 -4.35 1.73 8.19
N LYS A 58 -3.62 2.63 8.84
CA LYS A 58 -3.34 2.62 10.28
C LYS A 58 -3.86 3.88 10.96
N GLU A 59 -4.60 3.72 12.04
CA GLU A 59 -4.94 4.82 12.93
C GLU A 59 -3.69 5.30 13.67
N VAL A 60 -3.51 6.62 13.71
CA VAL A 60 -2.50 7.34 14.48
C VAL A 60 -3.23 8.11 15.57
N ARG A 61 -2.95 7.73 16.81
CA ARG A 61 -3.35 8.47 18.01
C ARG A 61 -2.23 9.43 18.38
N HIS A 62 -2.56 10.69 18.62
CA HIS A 62 -1.64 11.58 19.33
C HIS A 62 -1.72 11.21 20.81
N ALA A 63 -0.58 10.86 21.40
CA ALA A 63 -0.42 10.80 22.84
C ALA A 63 -0.27 12.22 23.40
#